data_AF-A0A1S8LWV0-F1
#
_entry.id   AF-A0A1S8LWV0-F1
#
_cell.length_a   1.000
_cell.length_b   1.000
_cell.length_c   1.000
_cell.angle_alpha   90.00
_cell.angle_beta   90.00
_cell.angle_gamma   90.00
#
_symmetry.space_group_name_H-M   'P 1'
#
loop_
_entity.id
_entity.type
_entity.pdbx_description
1 polymer ?
#
loop_
_entity_poly.entity_id
_entity_poly.type
_entity_poly.pdbx_seq_one_letter_code
_entity_poly.pdbx_strand_id
1 'polypeptide(L)'
;MAKGRLQIQVFKGENYTPVDKSKVTITSNTNTSAKNIVLNTDSSGLTQEIELDTPPIEYSMNPTDKIPYGLYDIKIEANTLKPQLIKGCQVMPDREALQNVTLSDAPNRQEVIIQIQPNVQVGKYPPKIPEAPEKPMEAGPSGFVVLPEPQVPQYIVVHAGAPDEAAPNYTLRFIDYIKNVCSSEIFSTWSDSTIRANALCIISFVLNRVYTEWYRGKGKNFTITNSTAFDQAFSYGRNIYKNISNIVDDVFTTYIKLPGRKQPLLTQFCDGKNVQCPGWLTQWGSKYLGDQGKTAPQIIKSFYGQEVQFATAQKVKGIPISYPGYPLGIGSKGIPVRTVQTYLNRISVAYTAIPKVAVTSVYNEETRKSVQEFQKIFSIPVTGVVDYGTWYRISDVYVAVTKIAELRGESSYDDGVFFPPIAYANRPIPYIDYPEE
;
A
#
# COMPACT_ATOMS: atom_id res chain seq x y z
N MET A 1 -18.30 -4.05 23.53
CA MET A 1 -17.28 -3.39 22.68
C MET A 1 -16.92 -4.39 21.60
N ALA A 2 -16.77 -3.92 20.36
CA ALA A 2 -16.25 -4.79 19.30
C ALA A 2 -14.74 -4.94 19.48
N LYS A 3 -14.14 -5.81 18.67
CA LYS A 3 -12.72 -6.13 18.74
C LYS A 3 -12.06 -5.92 17.39
N GLY A 4 -10.83 -5.42 17.41
CA GLY A 4 -9.95 -5.37 16.24
C GLY A 4 -8.59 -5.92 16.62
N ARG A 5 -7.75 -6.20 15.63
CA ARG A 5 -6.42 -6.78 15.86
C ARG A 5 -5.33 -5.83 15.42
N LEU A 6 -4.21 -5.85 16.13
CA LEU A 6 -3.03 -5.03 15.82
C LEU A 6 -1.78 -5.88 15.88
N GLN A 7 -0.93 -5.74 14.86
CA GLN A 7 0.42 -6.26 14.82
C GLN A 7 1.40 -5.14 14.47
N ILE A 8 2.57 -5.16 15.09
CA ILE A 8 3.63 -4.17 14.88
C ILE A 8 4.80 -4.85 14.20
N GLN A 9 5.35 -4.22 13.16
CA GLN A 9 6.58 -4.65 12.52
C GLN A 9 7.64 -3.54 12.60
N VAL A 10 8.83 -3.87 13.11
CA VAL A 10 9.91 -2.93 13.36
C VAL A 10 11.10 -3.22 12.45
N PHE A 11 11.53 -2.20 11.74
CA PHE A 11 12.67 -2.21 10.83
C PHE A 11 13.75 -1.22 11.28
N LYS A 12 14.99 -1.49 10.88
CA LYS A 12 16.13 -0.59 11.01
C LYS A 12 16.43 0.06 9.66
N GLY A 13 16.30 1.38 9.60
CA GLY A 13 16.54 2.17 8.38
C GLY A 13 15.62 1.78 7.21
N GLU A 14 15.91 2.29 6.02
CA GLU A 14 15.04 2.14 4.85
C GLU A 14 15.15 0.76 4.16
N ASN A 15 16.00 -0.14 4.65
CA ASN A 15 16.36 -1.40 3.98
C ASN A 15 15.51 -2.62 4.39
N TYR A 16 14.38 -2.42 5.07
CA TYR A 16 13.52 -3.51 5.56
C TYR A 16 14.28 -4.54 6.41
N THR A 17 15.35 -4.13 7.11
CA THR A 17 16.08 -5.03 8.02
C THR A 17 15.26 -5.16 9.30
N PRO A 18 14.76 -6.35 9.67
CA PRO A 18 13.96 -6.51 10.88
C PRO A 18 14.78 -6.25 12.14
N VAL A 19 14.12 -5.76 13.20
CA VAL A 19 14.76 -5.52 14.51
C VAL A 19 14.17 -6.47 15.55
N ASP A 20 14.95 -7.47 15.94
CA ASP A 20 14.62 -8.41 17.00
C ASP A 20 14.64 -7.76 18.40
N LYS A 21 13.79 -8.26 19.31
CA LYS A 21 13.72 -7.84 20.73
C LYS A 21 13.48 -6.35 20.94
N SER A 22 12.81 -5.69 20.01
CA SER A 22 12.31 -4.32 20.22
C SER A 22 11.15 -4.37 21.21
N LYS A 23 11.21 -3.57 22.26
CA LYS A 23 10.13 -3.42 23.23
C LYS A 23 9.08 -2.50 22.66
N VAL A 24 7.85 -2.98 22.54
CA VAL A 24 6.69 -2.25 22.04
C VAL A 24 5.70 -2.06 23.18
N THR A 25 5.37 -0.81 23.51
CA THR A 25 4.38 -0.45 24.54
C THR A 25 3.17 0.20 23.87
N ILE A 26 1.98 -0.34 24.10
CA ILE A 26 0.74 0.11 23.50
C ILE A 26 -0.17 0.64 24.59
N THR A 27 -0.64 1.87 24.41
CA THR A 27 -1.48 2.60 25.37
C THR A 27 -2.78 3.00 24.70
N SER A 28 -3.92 2.75 25.34
CA SER A 28 -5.22 3.20 24.81
C SER A 28 -5.44 4.68 25.10
N ASN A 29 -5.82 5.45 24.08
CA ASN A 29 -6.15 6.86 24.24
C ASN A 29 -7.63 7.06 24.63
N THR A 30 -8.45 6.01 24.48
CA THR A 30 -9.90 6.06 24.72
C THR A 30 -10.26 5.52 26.11
N ASN A 31 -9.50 4.55 26.61
CA ASN A 31 -9.68 3.98 27.95
C ASN A 31 -8.42 4.19 28.79
N THR A 32 -8.37 5.32 29.50
CA THR A 32 -7.23 5.69 30.37
C THR A 32 -7.03 4.76 31.56
N SER A 33 -8.03 3.91 31.87
CA SER A 33 -7.92 2.88 32.92
C SER A 33 -7.37 1.54 32.38
N ALA A 34 -7.25 1.39 31.06
CA ALA A 34 -6.65 0.20 30.47
C ALA A 34 -5.16 0.14 30.78
N LYS A 35 -4.69 -1.04 31.20
CA LYS A 35 -3.26 -1.28 31.41
C LYS A 35 -2.52 -1.23 30.08
N ASN A 36 -1.30 -0.68 30.10
CA ASN A 36 -0.41 -0.71 28.95
C ASN A 36 -0.09 -2.17 28.57
N ILE A 37 -0.11 -2.46 27.27
CA ILE A 37 0.28 -3.76 26.74
C ILE A 37 1.74 -3.66 26.33
N VAL A 38 2.58 -4.59 26.78
CA VAL A 38 4.01 -4.62 26.45
C VAL A 38 4.30 -5.91 25.69
N LEU A 39 4.86 -5.77 24.49
CA LEU A 39 5.25 -6.85 23.60
C LEU A 39 6.72 -6.71 23.22
N ASN A 40 7.30 -7.79 22.73
CA ASN A 40 8.62 -7.77 22.09
C ASN A 40 8.50 -8.26 20.66
N THR A 41 9.34 -7.74 19.76
CA THR A 41 9.45 -8.27 18.41
C THR A 41 10.28 -9.55 18.36
N ASP A 42 9.97 -10.41 17.38
CA ASP A 42 10.72 -11.62 17.05
C ASP A 42 11.85 -11.35 16.03
N SER A 43 12.50 -12.42 15.54
CA SER A 43 13.58 -12.35 14.56
C SER A 43 13.18 -11.77 13.19
N SER A 44 11.88 -11.70 12.90
CA SER A 44 11.32 -11.04 11.71
C SER A 44 10.86 -9.61 11.98
N GLY A 45 11.15 -9.10 13.18
CA GLY A 45 10.78 -7.76 13.63
C GLY A 45 9.30 -7.64 13.96
N LEU A 46 8.56 -8.74 14.09
CA LEU A 46 7.12 -8.76 14.29
C LEU A 46 6.78 -8.98 15.77
N THR A 47 5.77 -8.28 16.26
CA THR A 47 5.11 -8.68 17.51
C THR A 47 4.12 -9.82 17.25
N GLN A 48 3.69 -10.51 18.31
CA GLN A 48 2.44 -11.27 18.23
C GLN A 48 1.27 -10.34 17.90
N GLU A 49 0.26 -10.89 17.23
CA GLU A 49 -1.01 -10.20 17.03
C GLU A 49 -1.73 -10.07 18.39
N ILE A 50 -2.31 -8.90 18.65
CA ILE A 50 -3.11 -8.65 19.86
C ILE A 50 -4.50 -8.16 19.51
N GLU A 51 -5.47 -8.55 20.33
CA GLU A 51 -6.84 -8.07 20.24
C GLU A 51 -7.02 -6.81 21.10
N LEU A 52 -7.70 -5.81 20.53
CA LEU A 52 -7.88 -4.49 21.11
C LEU A 52 -9.35 -4.08 21.03
N ASP A 53 -9.81 -3.32 22.03
CA ASP A 53 -11.17 -2.79 22.08
C ASP A 53 -11.40 -1.75 20.97
N THR A 54 -12.52 -1.91 20.26
CA THR A 54 -12.92 -0.97 19.22
C THR A 54 -14.38 -0.55 19.40
N PRO A 55 -14.75 0.62 18.84
CA PRO A 55 -16.15 0.99 18.68
C PRO A 55 -16.92 -0.04 17.84
N PRO A 56 -18.26 -0.09 17.97
CA PRO A 56 -19.09 -0.97 17.15
C PRO A 56 -18.92 -0.74 15.64
N ILE A 57 -19.01 -1.82 14.85
CA ILE A 57 -18.79 -1.78 13.39
C ILE A 57 -19.77 -0.85 12.67
N GLU A 58 -20.97 -0.66 13.20
CA GLU A 58 -22.04 0.16 12.65
C GLU A 58 -21.59 1.62 12.43
N TYR A 59 -20.64 2.12 13.22
CA TYR A 59 -20.11 3.48 13.08
C TYR A 59 -19.31 3.67 11.80
N SER A 60 -18.85 2.58 11.18
CA SER A 60 -18.16 2.61 9.89
C SER A 60 -19.06 2.25 8.70
N MET A 61 -20.25 1.71 8.99
CA MET A 61 -21.18 1.23 7.96
C MET A 61 -22.18 2.29 7.52
N ASN A 62 -22.37 3.35 8.31
CA ASN A 62 -23.23 4.48 7.96
C ASN A 62 -22.55 5.80 8.35
N PRO A 63 -22.85 6.90 7.63
CA PRO A 63 -22.42 8.23 8.03
C PRO A 63 -22.85 8.56 9.46
N THR A 64 -21.89 8.82 10.34
CA THR A 64 -22.11 9.22 11.73
C THR A 64 -21.08 10.26 12.16
N ASP A 65 -21.29 10.88 13.31
CA ASP A 65 -20.34 11.80 13.96
C ASP A 65 -19.48 11.09 15.02
N LYS A 66 -19.69 9.78 15.18
CA LYS A 66 -18.93 8.93 16.10
C LYS A 66 -17.67 8.40 15.42
N ILE A 67 -16.60 8.24 16.21
CA ILE A 67 -15.33 7.68 15.72
C ILE A 67 -15.47 6.15 15.59
N PRO A 68 -15.19 5.55 14.41
CA PRO A 68 -15.40 4.12 14.16
C PRO A 68 -14.20 3.21 14.49
N TYR A 69 -13.12 3.77 15.01
CA TYR A 69 -11.89 3.04 15.35
C TYR A 69 -11.43 3.34 16.79
N GLY A 70 -10.75 2.36 17.39
CA GLY A 70 -9.98 2.56 18.60
C GLY A 70 -8.71 3.37 18.30
N LEU A 71 -8.29 4.21 19.26
CA LEU A 71 -7.07 5.02 19.17
C LEU A 71 -6.04 4.54 20.19
N TYR A 72 -4.85 4.25 19.69
CA TYR A 72 -3.74 3.72 20.47
C TYR A 72 -2.45 4.48 20.19
N ASP A 73 -1.70 4.78 21.25
CA ASP A 73 -0.33 5.26 21.15
C ASP A 73 0.64 4.09 21.29
N ILE A 74 1.64 4.04 20.42
CA ILE A 74 2.60 2.93 20.32
C ILE A 74 4.00 3.50 20.49
N LYS A 75 4.67 3.12 21.58
CA LYS A 75 6.07 3.46 21.86
C LYS A 75 6.96 2.26 21.55
N ILE A 76 7.99 2.48 20.75
CA ILE A 76 8.96 1.46 20.33
C ILE A 76 10.34 1.83 20.86
N GLU A 77 10.96 0.91 21.58
CA GLU A 77 12.29 1.05 22.16
C GLU A 77 13.15 -0.15 21.72
N ALA A 78 14.26 0.10 21.05
CA ALA A 78 15.21 -0.93 20.63
C ALA A 78 16.63 -0.54 21.01
N ASN A 79 17.47 -1.54 21.30
CA ASN A 79 18.87 -1.30 21.67
C ASN A 79 19.60 -0.57 20.54
N THR A 80 20.36 0.47 20.88
CA THR A 80 21.19 1.27 19.95
C THR A 80 20.45 2.10 18.90
N LEU A 81 19.12 2.11 18.91
CA LEU A 81 18.28 2.89 17.97
C LEU A 81 17.49 3.97 18.72
N LYS A 82 17.06 5.01 17.99
CA LYS A 82 16.20 6.06 18.53
C LYS A 82 14.83 5.50 18.92
N PRO A 83 14.32 5.76 20.13
CA PRO A 83 12.93 5.48 20.46
C PRO A 83 11.99 6.25 19.55
N GLN A 84 10.87 5.64 19.20
CA GLN A 84 9.84 6.26 18.37
C GLN A 84 8.47 6.08 19.01
N LEU A 85 7.72 7.17 19.08
CA LEU A 85 6.35 7.21 19.56
C LEU A 85 5.41 7.53 18.41
N ILE A 86 4.48 6.61 18.14
CA ILE A 86 3.43 6.78 17.15
C ILE A 86 2.15 7.09 17.91
N LYS A 87 1.57 8.25 17.65
CA LYS A 87 0.34 8.71 18.27
C LYS A 87 -0.85 8.51 17.37
N GLY A 88 -1.94 7.97 17.93
CA GLY A 88 -3.22 7.83 17.24
C GLY A 88 -3.26 6.73 16.18
N CYS A 89 -2.58 5.60 16.42
CA CYS A 89 -2.79 4.38 15.63
C CYS A 89 -4.26 3.97 15.69
N GLN A 90 -4.84 3.66 14.53
CA GLN A 90 -6.27 3.41 14.36
C GLN A 90 -6.51 1.91 14.25
N VAL A 91 -7.40 1.35 15.07
CA VAL A 91 -7.77 -0.07 15.01
C VAL A 91 -9.27 -0.16 14.74
N MET A 92 -9.64 -0.80 13.64
CA MET A 92 -11.04 -0.98 13.21
C MET A 92 -11.60 -2.31 13.71
N PRO A 93 -12.91 -2.40 13.99
CA PRO A 93 -13.55 -3.66 14.35
C PRO A 93 -13.42 -4.71 13.23
N ASP A 94 -13.23 -5.96 13.62
CA ASP A 94 -13.12 -7.15 12.75
C ASP A 94 -12.05 -7.02 11.65
N ARG A 95 -11.02 -6.21 11.91
CA ARG A 95 -9.91 -5.95 11.00
C ARG A 95 -8.57 -6.06 11.70
N GLU A 96 -7.58 -6.50 10.92
CA GLU A 96 -6.18 -6.61 11.33
C GLU A 96 -5.42 -5.39 10.82
N ALA A 97 -5.00 -4.55 11.76
CA ALA A 97 -4.16 -3.39 11.52
C ALA A 97 -2.67 -3.78 11.62
N LEU A 98 -1.87 -3.30 10.68
CA LEU A 98 -0.42 -3.48 10.65
C LEU A 98 0.26 -2.13 10.82
N GLN A 99 1.01 -1.97 11.91
CA GLN A 99 1.82 -0.78 12.18
C GLN A 99 3.28 -1.06 11.86
N ASN A 100 3.73 -0.55 10.71
CA ASN A 100 5.14 -0.60 10.34
C ASN A 100 5.89 0.58 10.97
N VAL A 101 7.09 0.31 11.49
CA VAL A 101 7.93 1.29 12.18
C VAL A 101 9.36 1.17 11.67
N THR A 102 9.92 2.27 11.18
CA THR A 102 11.32 2.32 10.76
C THR A 102 12.12 3.17 11.74
N LEU A 103 12.95 2.51 12.55
CA LEU A 103 13.83 3.18 13.50
C LEU A 103 15.12 3.65 12.81
N SER A 104 15.62 4.80 13.27
CA SER A 104 16.86 5.41 12.76
C SER A 104 18.04 5.22 13.73
N ASP A 105 19.24 5.12 13.16
CA ASP A 105 20.49 5.15 13.91
C ASP A 105 20.75 6.58 14.43
N ALA A 106 21.07 6.75 15.72
CA ALA A 106 21.67 7.99 16.21
C ALA A 106 22.27 7.86 17.62
N PRO A 107 23.30 8.68 17.94
CA PRO A 107 23.89 8.75 19.28
C PRO A 107 23.01 9.50 20.33
N ASN A 108 22.03 10.31 19.91
CA ASN A 108 21.14 11.05 20.82
C ASN A 108 19.78 10.34 21.00
N ARG A 109 19.35 10.16 22.25
CA ARG A 109 18.10 9.46 22.65
C ARG A 109 16.82 10.29 22.50
N GLN A 110 16.81 11.36 21.70
CA GLN A 110 15.57 12.13 21.50
C GLN A 110 14.53 11.26 20.79
N GLU A 111 13.35 11.17 21.39
CA GLU A 111 12.21 10.41 20.89
C GLU A 111 11.68 11.06 19.61
N VAL A 112 11.50 10.26 18.55
CA VAL A 112 10.84 10.70 17.33
C VAL A 112 9.33 10.51 17.52
N ILE A 113 8.56 11.59 17.39
CA ILE A 113 7.10 11.53 17.52
C ILE A 113 6.47 11.60 16.13
N ILE A 114 5.67 10.59 15.78
CA ILE A 114 4.83 10.57 14.59
C ILE A 114 3.37 10.72 15.02
N GLN A 115 2.67 11.70 14.47
CA GLN A 115 1.25 11.90 14.71
C GLN A 115 0.44 11.41 13.51
N ILE A 116 -0.37 10.37 13.73
CA ILE A 116 -1.29 9.87 12.71
C ILE A 116 -2.49 10.82 12.63
N GLN A 117 -2.84 11.23 11.41
CA GLN A 117 -3.98 12.08 11.14
C GLN A 117 -5.29 11.27 11.10
N PRO A 118 -6.44 11.87 11.47
CA PRO A 118 -7.74 11.21 11.38
C PRO A 118 -8.05 10.70 9.96
N ASN A 119 -8.79 9.60 9.83
CA ASN A 119 -9.28 9.18 8.51
C ASN A 119 -10.18 10.26 7.88
N VAL A 120 -10.17 10.43 6.55
CA VAL A 120 -10.91 11.48 5.82
C VAL A 120 -12.41 11.44 6.07
N GLN A 121 -12.98 10.26 6.30
CA GLN A 121 -14.40 10.12 6.62
C GLN A 121 -14.79 10.69 7.99
N VAL A 122 -13.81 11.02 8.84
CA VAL A 122 -13.99 11.50 10.23
C VAL A 122 -13.37 12.88 10.43
N GLY A 123 -12.18 13.11 9.87
CA GLY A 123 -11.43 14.34 10.03
C GLY A 123 -11.99 15.51 9.22
N LYS A 124 -11.56 16.72 9.59
CA LYS A 124 -11.89 17.94 8.83
C LYS A 124 -10.78 18.21 7.84
N TYR A 125 -11.10 18.05 6.57
CA TYR A 125 -10.19 18.21 5.45
C TYR A 125 -10.74 19.24 4.47
N PRO A 126 -9.88 20.05 3.83
CA PRO A 126 -10.34 20.99 2.82
C PRO A 126 -10.97 20.24 1.64
N PRO A 127 -12.04 20.80 1.03
CA PRO A 127 -12.69 20.18 -0.11
C PRO A 127 -11.74 20.14 -1.31
N LYS A 128 -11.91 19.11 -2.15
CA LYS A 128 -11.16 18.95 -3.39
C LYS A 128 -11.39 20.13 -4.32
N ILE A 129 -10.32 20.69 -4.87
CA ILE A 129 -10.37 21.70 -5.94
C ILE A 129 -10.55 20.97 -7.26
N PRO A 130 -11.65 21.22 -8.01
CA PRO A 130 -11.88 20.57 -9.28
C PRO A 130 -10.77 20.83 -10.28
N GLU A 131 -10.34 19.76 -10.93
CA GLU A 131 -9.31 19.76 -11.95
C GLU A 131 -9.82 19.00 -13.18
N ALA A 132 -9.36 19.41 -14.36
CA ALA A 132 -9.69 18.68 -15.58
C ALA A 132 -9.20 17.21 -15.46
N PRO A 133 -10.06 16.23 -15.83
CA PRO A 133 -9.73 14.81 -15.75
C PRO A 133 -8.59 14.40 -16.70
N GLU A 134 -8.38 15.19 -17.74
CA GLU A 134 -7.26 15.13 -18.66
C GLU A 134 -6.41 16.38 -18.49
N LYS A 135 -5.09 16.20 -18.38
CA LYS A 135 -4.15 17.33 -18.37
C LYS A 135 -3.73 17.72 -19.78
N PRO A 136 -3.60 19.02 -20.06
CA PRO A 136 -2.89 19.48 -21.25
C PRO A 136 -1.49 18.89 -21.25
N MET A 137 -1.11 18.28 -22.36
CA MET A 137 0.26 17.81 -22.58
C MET A 137 1.06 18.97 -23.17
N GLU A 138 1.48 19.91 -22.32
CA GLU A 138 2.36 21.00 -22.74
C GLU A 138 3.81 20.51 -22.78
N ALA A 139 4.52 20.80 -23.87
CA ALA A 139 5.98 20.71 -23.88
C ALA A 139 6.48 21.80 -22.92
N GLY A 140 6.83 21.41 -21.70
CA GLY A 140 7.29 22.37 -20.69
C GLY A 140 8.50 23.18 -21.18
N PRO A 141 8.72 24.39 -20.67
CA PRO A 141 9.78 25.31 -21.11
C PRO A 141 11.22 24.77 -20.96
N SER A 142 11.38 23.59 -20.36
CA SER A 142 12.65 22.93 -20.04
C SER A 142 12.83 21.55 -20.72
N GLY A 143 11.98 21.18 -21.68
CA GLY A 143 12.16 19.95 -22.45
C GLY A 143 11.89 18.66 -21.66
N PHE A 144 11.15 18.73 -20.55
CA PHE A 144 10.68 17.53 -19.84
C PHE A 144 9.67 16.77 -20.71
N VAL A 145 10.01 15.51 -20.99
CA VAL A 145 9.27 14.61 -21.89
C VAL A 145 8.20 13.90 -21.06
N VAL A 146 6.92 14.12 -21.40
CA VAL A 146 5.83 13.27 -20.91
C VAL A 146 6.20 11.81 -21.21
N LEU A 147 6.07 10.94 -20.20
CA LEU A 147 6.42 9.53 -20.38
C LEU A 147 5.68 8.97 -21.61
N PRO A 148 6.34 8.19 -22.47
CA PRO A 148 5.73 7.68 -23.70
C PRO A 148 4.48 6.83 -23.40
N GLU A 149 4.46 6.19 -22.23
CA GLU A 149 3.36 5.38 -21.71
C GLU A 149 3.32 5.45 -20.17
N PRO A 150 2.16 5.18 -19.53
CA PRO A 150 2.06 5.10 -18.07
C PRO A 150 2.88 3.95 -17.47
N GLN A 151 3.63 4.26 -16.42
CA GLN A 151 4.51 3.31 -15.73
C GLN A 151 4.31 3.42 -14.22
N VAL A 152 4.36 2.30 -13.50
CA VAL A 152 4.38 2.30 -12.04
C VAL A 152 5.80 2.63 -11.58
N PRO A 153 6.02 3.73 -10.86
CA PRO A 153 7.35 4.07 -10.36
C PRO A 153 7.71 3.16 -9.17
N GLN A 154 9.00 3.00 -8.91
CA GLN A 154 9.46 2.32 -7.70
C GLN A 154 9.13 3.13 -6.45
N TYR A 155 9.38 4.44 -6.50
CA TYR A 155 9.19 5.38 -5.40
C TYR A 155 8.29 6.56 -5.79
N ILE A 156 7.58 7.09 -4.80
CA ILE A 156 6.83 8.35 -4.85
C ILE A 156 7.41 9.28 -3.79
N VAL A 157 7.60 10.55 -4.17
CA VAL A 157 7.97 11.62 -3.23
C VAL A 157 6.70 12.39 -2.88
N VAL A 158 6.23 12.24 -1.65
CA VAL A 158 5.03 12.89 -1.12
C VAL A 158 5.42 14.16 -0.38
N HIS A 159 4.86 15.29 -0.78
CA HIS A 159 4.99 16.55 -0.08
C HIS A 159 3.92 16.70 0.99
N ALA A 160 4.31 16.95 2.23
CA ALA A 160 3.43 16.94 3.39
C ALA A 160 2.70 18.28 3.65
N GLY A 161 2.27 18.96 2.60
CA GLY A 161 1.57 20.24 2.65
C GLY A 161 0.94 20.60 1.30
N ALA A 162 0.36 21.79 1.20
CA ALA A 162 -0.07 22.32 -0.10
C ALA A 162 1.12 22.54 -1.05
N PRO A 163 0.93 22.62 -2.38
CA PRO A 163 2.04 22.64 -3.35
C PRO A 163 3.10 23.74 -3.14
N ASP A 164 2.72 24.86 -2.54
CA ASP A 164 3.56 26.03 -2.27
C ASP A 164 3.89 26.22 -0.78
N GLU A 165 3.46 25.28 0.07
CA GLU A 165 3.70 25.32 1.50
C GLU A 165 5.11 24.79 1.85
N ALA A 166 5.74 25.35 2.88
CA ALA A 166 6.98 24.80 3.41
C ALA A 166 6.68 23.56 4.26
N ALA A 167 6.81 22.38 3.67
CA ALA A 167 6.56 21.09 4.33
C ALA A 167 7.61 20.02 3.96
N PRO A 168 7.82 18.99 4.81
CA PRO A 168 8.76 17.92 4.51
C PRO A 168 8.29 17.06 3.32
N ASN A 169 9.27 16.47 2.63
CA ASN A 169 9.05 15.46 1.60
C ASN A 169 9.36 14.07 2.16
N TYR A 170 8.49 13.10 1.87
CA TYR A 170 8.67 11.70 2.23
C TYR A 170 8.80 10.84 0.98
N THR A 171 9.92 10.14 0.85
CA THR A 171 10.13 9.16 -0.22
C THR A 171 9.63 7.79 0.25
N LEU A 172 8.68 7.22 -0.48
CA LEU A 172 8.04 5.96 -0.15
C LEU A 172 8.00 5.08 -1.37
N ARG A 173 7.94 3.75 -1.18
CA ARG A 173 7.60 2.86 -2.28
C ARG A 173 6.19 3.16 -2.76
N PHE A 174 5.96 3.08 -4.07
CA PHE A 174 4.66 3.39 -4.66
C PHE A 174 3.52 2.60 -3.98
N ILE A 175 3.70 1.30 -3.77
CA ILE A 175 2.67 0.45 -3.18
C ILE A 175 2.39 0.82 -1.71
N ASP A 176 3.42 1.13 -0.92
CA ASP A 176 3.22 1.54 0.48
C ASP A 176 2.46 2.88 0.56
N TYR A 177 2.73 3.78 -0.40
CA TYR A 177 1.96 5.01 -0.55
C TYR A 177 0.48 4.71 -0.84
N ILE A 178 0.17 3.83 -1.81
CA ILE A 178 -1.22 3.49 -2.13
C ILE A 178 -1.94 2.86 -0.92
N LYS A 179 -1.29 1.95 -0.18
CA LYS A 179 -1.85 1.32 1.03
C LYS A 179 -2.13 2.35 2.13
N ASN A 180 -1.24 3.32 2.29
CA ASN A 180 -1.40 4.43 3.22
C ASN A 180 -2.58 5.33 2.83
N VAL A 181 -2.67 5.72 1.56
CA VAL A 181 -3.78 6.56 1.07
C VAL A 181 -5.11 5.83 1.23
N CYS A 182 -5.21 4.56 0.82
CA CYS A 182 -6.43 3.78 1.02
C CYS A 182 -6.84 3.75 2.50
N SER A 183 -5.89 3.52 3.41
CA SER A 183 -6.16 3.50 4.85
C SER A 183 -6.52 4.89 5.42
N SER A 184 -6.17 5.96 4.71
CA SER A 184 -6.48 7.35 5.06
C SER A 184 -7.78 7.87 4.51
N GLU A 185 -8.17 7.39 3.34
CA GLU A 185 -9.33 7.88 2.59
C GLU A 185 -10.60 7.11 2.93
N ILE A 186 -10.50 5.79 3.16
CA ILE A 186 -11.66 4.90 3.32
C ILE A 186 -11.54 4.03 4.56
N PHE A 187 -12.66 3.44 4.98
CA PHE A 187 -12.67 2.47 6.08
C PHE A 187 -12.33 1.06 5.58
N SER A 188 -11.49 0.35 6.34
CA SER A 188 -11.14 -1.04 6.04
C SER A 188 -12.27 -2.03 6.28
N THR A 189 -13.33 -1.64 6.98
CA THR A 189 -14.53 -2.46 7.21
C THR A 189 -15.43 -2.59 5.99
N TRP A 190 -15.29 -1.72 4.99
CA TRP A 190 -16.08 -1.79 3.77
C TRP A 190 -15.80 -3.05 2.95
N SER A 191 -16.73 -3.38 2.05
CA SER A 191 -16.62 -4.57 1.20
C SER A 191 -15.42 -4.53 0.27
N ASP A 192 -14.90 -5.71 -0.09
CA ASP A 192 -13.77 -5.86 -1.01
C ASP A 192 -13.97 -5.12 -2.33
N SER A 193 -15.18 -5.16 -2.91
CA SER A 193 -15.49 -4.45 -4.14
C SER A 193 -15.40 -2.93 -3.98
N THR A 194 -15.84 -2.40 -2.84
CA THR A 194 -15.73 -0.98 -2.50
C THR A 194 -14.28 -0.55 -2.37
N ILE A 195 -13.49 -1.30 -1.57
CA ILE A 195 -12.07 -0.99 -1.35
C ILE A 195 -11.32 -1.06 -2.68
N ARG A 196 -11.60 -2.08 -3.50
CA ARG A 196 -10.97 -2.26 -4.82
C ARG A 196 -11.33 -1.14 -5.80
N ALA A 197 -12.57 -0.65 -5.80
CA ALA A 197 -12.97 0.49 -6.62
C ALA A 197 -12.22 1.77 -6.23
N ASN A 198 -12.17 2.08 -4.93
CA ASN A 198 -11.46 3.25 -4.41
C ASN A 198 -9.95 3.14 -4.65
N ALA A 199 -9.35 1.96 -4.43
CA ALA A 199 -7.93 1.72 -4.69
C ALA A 199 -7.58 2.00 -6.16
N LEU A 200 -8.39 1.53 -7.12
CA LEU A 200 -8.18 1.80 -8.55
C LEU A 200 -8.26 3.31 -8.88
N CYS A 201 -9.19 4.05 -8.28
CA CYS A 201 -9.24 5.50 -8.41
C CYS A 201 -8.01 6.19 -7.78
N ILE A 202 -7.54 5.71 -6.63
CA ILE A 202 -6.33 6.22 -5.98
C ILE A 202 -5.11 6.00 -6.88
N ILE A 203 -4.94 4.78 -7.42
CA ILE A 203 -3.84 4.41 -8.33
C ILE A 203 -3.89 5.23 -9.62
N SER A 204 -5.05 5.33 -10.26
CA SER A 204 -5.21 6.07 -11.52
C SER A 204 -4.85 7.55 -11.37
N PHE A 205 -5.28 8.17 -10.27
CA PHE A 205 -4.94 9.56 -9.96
C PHE A 205 -3.42 9.75 -9.81
N VAL A 206 -2.75 8.88 -9.08
CA VAL A 206 -1.30 9.02 -8.81
C VAL A 206 -0.50 8.74 -10.07
N LEU A 207 -0.90 7.74 -10.86
CA LEU A 207 -0.28 7.46 -12.15
C LEU A 207 -0.51 8.59 -13.15
N ASN A 208 -1.62 9.34 -13.06
CA ASN A 208 -1.78 10.58 -13.82
C ASN A 208 -0.71 11.60 -13.41
N ARG A 209 -0.55 11.89 -12.11
CA ARG A 209 0.48 12.82 -11.61
C ARG A 209 1.90 12.45 -12.04
N VAL A 210 2.21 11.15 -12.02
CA VAL A 210 3.50 10.60 -12.49
C VAL A 210 3.65 10.77 -14.00
N TYR A 211 2.65 10.33 -14.77
CA TYR A 211 2.67 10.35 -16.24
C TYR A 211 2.82 11.77 -16.78
N THR A 212 2.06 12.73 -16.24
CA THR A 212 2.09 14.13 -16.68
C THR A 212 3.20 14.94 -16.02
N GLU A 213 4.00 14.33 -15.14
CA GLU A 213 4.98 15.00 -14.30
C GLU A 213 4.45 16.27 -13.62
N TRP A 214 3.19 16.24 -13.16
CA TRP A 214 2.38 17.46 -12.91
C TRP A 214 3.08 18.54 -12.07
N TYR A 215 3.74 18.13 -10.99
CA TYR A 215 4.47 19.05 -10.10
C TYR A 215 5.92 19.27 -10.55
N ARG A 216 6.59 18.23 -11.07
CA ARG A 216 7.97 18.35 -11.57
C ARG A 216 8.08 19.29 -12.76
N GLY A 217 7.13 19.22 -13.70
CA GLY A 217 7.00 20.16 -14.81
C GLY A 217 6.74 21.60 -14.38
N LYS A 218 6.35 21.83 -13.13
CA LYS A 218 6.20 23.15 -12.48
C LYS A 218 7.38 23.53 -11.59
N GLY A 219 8.52 22.85 -11.73
CA GLY A 219 9.73 23.12 -10.96
C GLY A 219 9.71 22.60 -9.51
N LYS A 220 8.75 21.74 -9.14
CA LYS A 220 8.69 21.14 -7.81
C LYS A 220 9.53 19.86 -7.75
N ASN A 221 10.11 19.56 -6.59
CA ASN A 221 10.96 18.38 -6.37
C ASN A 221 10.19 17.15 -5.83
N PHE A 222 8.86 17.18 -5.85
CA PHE A 222 7.99 16.12 -5.36
C PHE A 222 7.03 15.63 -6.45
N THR A 223 6.41 14.47 -6.22
CA THR A 223 5.50 13.83 -7.20
C THR A 223 4.04 14.15 -6.92
N ILE A 224 3.66 14.26 -5.65
CA ILE A 224 2.28 14.44 -5.21
C ILE A 224 2.26 15.09 -3.82
N THR A 225 1.19 15.79 -3.47
CA THR A 225 0.97 16.33 -2.13
C THR A 225 0.09 15.42 -1.27
N ASN A 226 0.08 15.61 0.05
CA ASN A 226 -0.89 15.00 0.96
C ASN A 226 -2.12 15.89 1.23
N SER A 227 -2.21 17.05 0.56
CA SER A 227 -3.31 17.99 0.73
C SER A 227 -4.55 17.47 0.01
N THR A 228 -5.62 17.19 0.74
CA THR A 228 -6.88 16.69 0.16
C THR A 228 -7.54 17.69 -0.79
N ALA A 229 -7.18 18.96 -0.74
CA ALA A 229 -7.65 19.95 -1.70
C ALA A 229 -7.07 19.71 -3.10
N PHE A 230 -5.81 19.30 -3.19
CA PHE A 230 -5.10 19.16 -4.46
C PHE A 230 -4.95 17.70 -4.88
N ASP A 231 -4.62 16.82 -3.94
CA ASP A 231 -4.28 15.42 -4.19
C ASP A 231 -5.02 14.48 -3.25
N GLN A 232 -4.35 13.68 -2.44
CA GLN A 232 -4.94 12.59 -1.67
C GLN A 232 -4.47 12.64 -0.22
N ALA A 233 -5.30 12.19 0.71
CA ALA A 233 -4.92 12.10 2.10
C ALA A 233 -3.82 11.08 2.30
N PHE A 234 -2.74 11.52 2.92
CA PHE A 234 -1.62 10.69 3.32
C PHE A 234 -1.14 11.11 4.71
N SER A 235 -0.92 10.12 5.58
CA SER A 235 -0.40 10.34 6.93
C SER A 235 0.90 9.57 7.09
N TYR A 236 2.02 10.27 7.25
CA TYR A 236 3.32 9.63 7.43
C TYR A 236 3.32 8.69 8.65
N GLY A 237 3.86 7.48 8.46
CA GLY A 237 3.98 6.47 9.53
C GLY A 237 2.68 5.89 10.05
N ARG A 238 1.52 6.11 9.41
CA ARG A 238 0.25 5.49 9.84
C ARG A 238 0.27 3.96 9.69
N ASN A 239 -0.58 3.30 10.48
CA ASN A 239 -0.92 1.92 10.24
C ASN A 239 -1.77 1.74 8.97
N ILE A 240 -1.67 0.54 8.41
CA ILE A 240 -2.49 0.05 7.30
C ILE A 240 -3.34 -1.14 7.77
N TYR A 241 -4.17 -1.69 6.89
CA TYR A 241 -4.98 -2.87 7.18
C TYR A 241 -4.66 -4.00 6.20
N LYS A 242 -4.64 -5.24 6.69
CA LYS A 242 -4.25 -6.41 5.91
C LYS A 242 -5.13 -6.63 4.68
N ASN A 243 -6.44 -6.48 4.81
CA ASN A 243 -7.37 -6.61 3.68
C ASN A 243 -7.13 -5.53 2.60
N ILE A 244 -6.90 -4.27 3.02
CA ILE A 244 -6.51 -3.20 2.10
C ILE A 244 -5.17 -3.54 1.42
N SER A 245 -4.19 -4.02 2.19
CA SER A 245 -2.88 -4.42 1.67
C SER A 245 -3.02 -5.45 0.55
N ASN A 246 -3.78 -6.53 0.80
CA ASN A 246 -4.00 -7.60 -0.16
C ASN A 246 -4.68 -7.08 -1.44
N ILE A 247 -5.74 -6.27 -1.30
CA ILE A 247 -6.45 -5.71 -2.45
C ILE A 247 -5.53 -4.80 -3.28
N VAL A 248 -4.70 -3.97 -2.63
CA VAL A 248 -3.75 -3.10 -3.35
C VAL A 248 -2.70 -3.94 -4.09
N ASP A 249 -2.15 -4.97 -3.45
CA ASP A 249 -1.16 -5.87 -4.07
C ASP A 249 -1.72 -6.57 -5.33
N ASP A 250 -3.03 -6.78 -5.41
CA ASP A 250 -3.69 -7.32 -6.60
C ASP A 250 -3.86 -6.31 -7.75
N VAL A 251 -4.10 -5.02 -7.44
CA VAL A 251 -4.57 -4.04 -8.43
C VAL A 251 -3.61 -2.90 -8.73
N PHE A 252 -2.47 -2.77 -8.04
CA PHE A 252 -1.58 -1.60 -8.11
C PHE A 252 -1.04 -1.26 -9.51
N THR A 253 -1.09 -2.19 -10.46
CA THR A 253 -0.68 -1.98 -11.86
C THR A 253 -1.81 -1.61 -12.80
N THR A 254 -3.06 -1.65 -12.32
CA THR A 254 -4.25 -1.33 -13.10
C THR A 254 -4.67 0.10 -12.85
N TYR A 255 -4.94 0.84 -13.92
CA TYR A 255 -5.41 2.21 -13.89
C TYR A 255 -6.60 2.42 -14.82
N ILE A 256 -7.29 3.54 -14.63
CA ILE A 256 -8.50 3.87 -15.39
C ILE A 256 -8.10 4.83 -16.51
N LYS A 257 -8.67 4.67 -17.70
CA LYS A 257 -8.47 5.62 -18.80
C LYS A 257 -9.74 5.77 -19.64
N LEU A 258 -9.82 6.87 -20.37
CA LEU A 258 -10.85 7.07 -21.39
C LEU A 258 -10.46 6.40 -22.73
N PRO A 259 -11.43 5.99 -23.56
CA PRO A 259 -11.15 5.42 -24.87
C PRO A 259 -10.29 6.34 -25.74
N GLY A 260 -9.32 5.77 -26.45
CA GLY A 260 -8.43 6.51 -27.34
C GLY A 260 -7.39 7.40 -26.63
N ARG A 261 -7.36 7.43 -25.30
CA ARG A 261 -6.43 8.25 -24.52
C ARG A 261 -5.25 7.43 -24.00
N LYS A 262 -4.09 8.10 -23.91
CA LYS A 262 -2.85 7.53 -23.37
C LYS A 262 -2.71 7.75 -21.87
N GLN A 263 -3.01 8.96 -21.40
CA GLN A 263 -2.86 9.32 -19.99
C GLN A 263 -3.85 8.54 -19.10
N PRO A 264 -3.46 8.15 -17.88
CA PRO A 264 -4.41 7.69 -16.87
C PRO A 264 -5.42 8.80 -16.57
N LEU A 265 -6.65 8.42 -16.25
CA LEU A 265 -7.69 9.36 -15.86
C LEU A 265 -7.33 9.95 -14.49
N LEU A 266 -7.33 11.29 -14.38
CA LEU A 266 -7.27 11.95 -13.08
C LEU A 266 -8.61 11.75 -12.36
N THR A 267 -8.74 10.63 -11.67
CA THR A 267 -9.94 10.23 -10.94
C THR A 267 -10.04 10.97 -9.62
N GLN A 268 -10.42 12.25 -9.68
CA GLN A 268 -10.85 12.97 -8.49
C GLN A 268 -12.08 12.28 -7.89
N PHE A 269 -12.14 12.26 -6.56
CA PHE A 269 -13.20 11.66 -5.77
C PHE A 269 -13.45 12.52 -4.52
N CYS A 270 -14.63 12.36 -3.92
CA CYS A 270 -15.03 13.03 -2.69
C CYS A 270 -15.77 12.06 -1.75
N ASP A 271 -16.08 12.49 -0.53
CA ASP A 271 -16.77 11.65 0.44
C ASP A 271 -18.21 11.30 0.00
N GLY A 272 -18.92 12.23 -0.65
CA GLY A 272 -20.35 12.12 -0.97
C GLY A 272 -21.28 12.37 0.22
N LYS A 273 -20.74 12.65 1.41
CA LYS A 273 -21.48 12.99 2.63
C LYS A 273 -21.49 14.50 2.82
N ASN A 274 -20.32 15.10 3.00
CA ASN A 274 -20.17 16.53 3.24
C ASN A 274 -19.98 17.31 1.94
N VAL A 275 -19.44 16.67 0.90
CA VAL A 275 -19.19 17.26 -0.41
C VAL A 275 -19.90 16.45 -1.48
N GLN A 276 -20.65 17.13 -2.36
CA GLN A 276 -21.21 16.53 -3.56
C GLN A 276 -20.29 16.79 -4.75
N CYS A 277 -19.97 15.74 -5.52
CA CYS A 277 -19.07 15.83 -6.67
C CYS A 277 -19.67 15.11 -7.90
N PRO A 278 -20.50 15.80 -8.70
CA PRO A 278 -21.07 15.22 -9.92
C PRO A 278 -19.99 14.75 -10.90
N GLY A 279 -20.10 13.52 -11.38
CA GLY A 279 -19.14 12.91 -12.33
C GLY A 279 -17.86 12.36 -11.69
N TRP A 280 -17.74 12.40 -10.37
CA TRP A 280 -16.66 11.78 -9.61
C TRP A 280 -17.18 10.63 -8.76
N LEU A 281 -16.30 9.70 -8.39
CA LEU A 281 -16.65 8.70 -7.40
C LEU A 281 -16.90 9.36 -6.05
N THR A 282 -18.06 9.05 -5.45
CA THR A 282 -18.34 9.34 -4.05
C THR A 282 -17.98 8.13 -3.21
N GLN A 283 -17.19 8.31 -2.16
CA GLN A 283 -16.71 7.20 -1.32
C GLN A 283 -17.89 6.45 -0.68
N TRP A 284 -18.86 7.17 -0.09
CA TRP A 284 -20.08 6.54 0.44
C TRP A 284 -20.97 5.93 -0.65
N GLY A 285 -21.09 6.57 -1.82
CA GLY A 285 -21.85 5.99 -2.93
C GLY A 285 -21.23 4.68 -3.43
N SER A 286 -19.90 4.63 -3.52
CA SER A 286 -19.17 3.40 -3.86
C SER A 286 -19.39 2.29 -2.82
N LYS A 287 -19.44 2.64 -1.53
CA LYS A 287 -19.75 1.73 -0.43
C LYS A 287 -21.14 1.12 -0.59
N TYR A 288 -22.16 1.92 -0.83
CA TYR A 288 -23.53 1.41 -1.00
C TYR A 288 -23.68 0.53 -2.24
N LEU A 289 -23.02 0.87 -3.35
CA LEU A 289 -23.02 0.01 -4.54
C LEU A 289 -22.28 -1.31 -4.28
N GLY A 290 -21.18 -1.28 -3.54
CA GLY A 290 -20.48 -2.48 -3.11
C GLY A 290 -21.34 -3.38 -2.23
N ASP A 291 -22.09 -2.82 -1.28
CA ASP A 291 -23.05 -3.55 -0.45
C ASP A 291 -24.19 -4.19 -1.26
N GLN A 292 -24.55 -3.59 -2.41
CA GLN A 292 -25.49 -4.16 -3.38
C GLN A 292 -24.87 -5.26 -4.26
N GLY A 293 -23.63 -5.68 -3.98
CA GLY A 293 -22.95 -6.73 -4.73
C GLY A 293 -22.37 -6.27 -6.07
N LYS A 294 -22.26 -4.96 -6.33
CA LYS A 294 -21.59 -4.47 -7.54
C LYS A 294 -20.09 -4.74 -7.47
N THR A 295 -19.51 -5.13 -8.60
CA THR A 295 -18.06 -5.30 -8.77
C THR A 295 -17.36 -3.94 -8.90
N ALA A 296 -16.05 -3.89 -8.60
CA ALA A 296 -15.29 -2.65 -8.71
C ALA A 296 -15.38 -1.97 -10.10
N PRO A 297 -15.31 -2.69 -11.23
CA PRO A 297 -15.54 -2.10 -12.55
C PRO A 297 -16.94 -1.49 -12.72
N GLN A 298 -17.99 -2.15 -12.21
CA GLN A 298 -19.35 -1.65 -12.29
C GLN A 298 -19.52 -0.38 -11.45
N ILE A 299 -18.94 -0.34 -10.25
CA ILE A 299 -18.92 0.84 -9.37
C ILE A 299 -18.23 2.00 -10.09
N ILE A 300 -17.03 1.79 -10.63
CA ILE A 300 -16.28 2.86 -11.31
C ILE A 300 -17.05 3.38 -12.53
N LYS A 301 -17.63 2.48 -13.33
CA LYS A 301 -18.44 2.84 -14.51
C LYS A 301 -19.72 3.61 -14.17
N SER A 302 -20.29 3.45 -12.97
CA SER A 302 -21.46 4.25 -12.56
C SER A 302 -21.11 5.70 -12.27
N PHE A 303 -19.85 6.02 -11.97
CA PHE A 303 -19.41 7.39 -11.68
C PHE A 303 -18.70 8.07 -12.86
N TYR A 304 -17.82 7.34 -13.56
CA TYR A 304 -16.99 7.91 -14.63
C TYR A 304 -17.48 7.57 -16.04
N GLY A 305 -18.61 6.86 -16.16
CA GLY A 305 -19.24 6.48 -17.44
C GLY A 305 -18.88 5.07 -17.92
N GLN A 306 -19.73 4.49 -18.77
CA GLN A 306 -19.58 3.09 -19.24
C GLN A 306 -18.36 2.86 -20.14
N GLU A 307 -17.90 3.94 -20.77
CA GLU A 307 -16.79 3.97 -21.72
C GLU A 307 -15.41 3.83 -21.06
N VAL A 308 -15.30 4.02 -19.74
CA VAL A 308 -13.99 3.90 -19.07
C VAL A 308 -13.41 2.50 -19.23
N GLN A 309 -12.12 2.46 -19.49
CA GLN A 309 -11.34 1.24 -19.68
C GLN A 309 -10.37 1.05 -18.52
N PHE A 310 -10.12 -0.22 -18.21
CA PHE A 310 -9.09 -0.63 -17.25
C PHE A 310 -7.87 -1.05 -18.05
N ALA A 311 -6.80 -0.28 -17.90
CA ALA A 311 -5.53 -0.54 -18.56
C ALA A 311 -4.49 -0.91 -17.53
N THR A 312 -3.48 -1.65 -17.97
CA THR A 312 -2.41 -2.12 -17.11
C THR A 312 -1.11 -1.42 -17.51
N ALA A 313 -0.39 -0.86 -16.55
CA ALA A 313 0.87 -0.16 -16.80
C ALA A 313 1.93 -1.14 -17.34
N GLN A 314 2.53 -0.83 -18.50
CA GLN A 314 3.43 -1.75 -19.21
C GLN A 314 4.83 -1.87 -18.58
N LYS A 315 5.14 -1.06 -17.57
CA LYS A 315 6.41 -1.13 -16.86
C LYS A 315 6.20 -0.85 -15.38
N VAL A 316 6.87 -1.63 -14.54
CA VAL A 316 7.00 -1.37 -13.12
C VAL A 316 8.48 -1.21 -12.81
N LYS A 317 8.90 0.02 -12.50
CA LYS A 317 10.32 0.32 -12.24
C LYS A 317 10.76 -0.32 -10.92
N GLY A 318 12.02 -0.75 -10.87
CA GLY A 318 12.64 -1.29 -9.66
C GLY A 318 12.51 -2.80 -9.48
N ILE A 319 11.68 -3.49 -10.27
CA ILE A 319 11.64 -4.96 -10.26
C ILE A 319 12.76 -5.52 -11.14
N PRO A 320 13.60 -6.45 -10.66
CA PRO A 320 14.66 -7.02 -11.50
C PRO A 320 14.14 -8.02 -12.55
N ILE A 321 13.07 -8.78 -12.25
CA ILE A 321 12.51 -9.80 -13.16
C ILE A 321 10.97 -9.78 -13.13
N SER A 322 10.39 -9.79 -14.32
CA SER A 322 8.95 -9.84 -14.59
C SER A 322 8.27 -11.10 -14.05
N TYR A 323 7.02 -10.96 -13.57
CA TYR A 323 6.18 -12.12 -13.23
C TYR A 323 5.92 -12.97 -14.49
N PRO A 324 6.03 -14.31 -14.43
CA PRO A 324 5.89 -15.20 -15.60
C PRO A 324 4.49 -15.25 -16.23
N GLY A 325 3.49 -14.60 -15.61
CA GLY A 325 2.10 -14.59 -16.10
C GLY A 325 1.25 -15.78 -15.64
N TYR A 326 1.79 -16.66 -14.79
CA TYR A 326 1.10 -17.79 -14.18
C TYR A 326 1.65 -18.07 -12.78
N PRO A 327 0.81 -18.58 -11.85
CA PRO A 327 1.23 -18.85 -10.48
C PRO A 327 2.21 -20.02 -10.40
N LEU A 328 3.15 -19.97 -9.44
CA LEU A 328 4.10 -21.04 -9.18
C LEU A 328 3.71 -21.80 -7.90
N GLY A 329 3.56 -23.12 -8.01
CA GLY A 329 3.27 -24.01 -6.89
C GLY A 329 3.99 -25.35 -7.06
N ILE A 330 3.64 -26.35 -6.25
CA ILE A 330 4.27 -27.68 -6.32
C ILE A 330 4.23 -28.21 -7.76
N GLY A 331 5.40 -28.63 -8.26
CA GLY A 331 5.55 -29.18 -9.61
C GLY A 331 5.86 -28.14 -10.70
N SER A 332 5.74 -26.84 -10.42
CA SER A 332 6.26 -25.79 -11.31
C SER A 332 7.77 -25.94 -11.51
N LYS A 333 8.28 -25.58 -12.69
CA LYS A 333 9.70 -25.73 -13.04
C LYS A 333 10.23 -24.55 -13.85
N GLY A 334 11.56 -24.46 -13.95
CA GLY A 334 12.27 -23.56 -14.86
C GLY A 334 12.75 -22.26 -14.19
N ILE A 335 13.10 -21.29 -15.04
CA ILE A 335 13.72 -20.02 -14.62
C ILE A 335 12.89 -19.28 -13.55
N PRO A 336 11.54 -19.18 -13.64
CA PRO A 336 10.77 -18.45 -12.62
C PRO A 336 10.90 -19.05 -11.22
N VAL A 337 10.91 -20.38 -11.11
CA VAL A 337 11.12 -21.07 -9.83
C VAL A 337 12.53 -20.83 -9.30
N ARG A 338 13.53 -20.90 -10.18
CA ARG A 338 14.93 -20.61 -9.82
C ARG A 338 15.07 -19.19 -9.25
N THR A 339 14.40 -18.23 -9.86
CA THR A 339 14.35 -16.83 -9.40
C THR A 339 13.77 -16.74 -8.00
N VAL A 340 12.59 -17.31 -7.76
CA VAL A 340 11.95 -17.32 -6.43
C VAL A 340 12.86 -17.93 -5.38
N GLN A 341 13.42 -19.12 -5.64
CA GLN A 341 14.34 -19.80 -4.71
C GLN A 341 15.57 -18.94 -4.39
N THR A 342 16.13 -18.28 -5.42
CA THR A 342 17.29 -17.38 -5.25
C THR A 342 16.93 -16.17 -4.40
N TYR A 343 15.77 -15.55 -4.64
CA TYR A 343 15.33 -14.37 -3.90
C TYR A 343 15.01 -14.72 -2.44
N LEU A 344 14.25 -15.80 -2.20
CA LEU A 344 13.96 -16.27 -0.84
C LEU A 344 15.24 -16.55 -0.05
N ASN A 345 16.22 -17.24 -0.63
CA ASN A 345 17.51 -17.49 0.02
C ASN A 345 18.29 -16.22 0.36
N ARG A 346 18.15 -15.16 -0.45
CA ARG A 346 18.79 -13.88 -0.17
C ARG A 346 18.06 -13.12 0.93
N ILE A 347 16.73 -13.11 0.88
CA ILE A 347 15.87 -12.48 1.90
C ILE A 347 16.07 -13.18 3.25
N SER A 348 16.23 -14.50 3.26
CA SER A 348 16.44 -15.30 4.47
C SER A 348 17.74 -14.97 5.21
N VAL A 349 18.65 -14.20 4.62
CA VAL A 349 19.84 -13.67 5.31
C VAL A 349 19.44 -12.64 6.37
N ALA A 350 18.46 -11.79 6.06
CA ALA A 350 17.90 -10.82 6.98
C ALA A 350 16.71 -11.39 7.78
N TYR A 351 15.87 -12.19 7.13
CA TYR A 351 14.69 -12.81 7.71
C TYR A 351 14.95 -14.29 7.99
N THR A 352 15.65 -14.57 9.09
CA THR A 352 16.16 -15.91 9.41
C THR A 352 15.08 -16.96 9.66
N ALA A 353 13.84 -16.53 9.94
CA ALA A 353 12.69 -17.41 10.04
C ALA A 353 12.35 -18.09 8.69
N ILE A 354 12.65 -17.45 7.56
CA ILE A 354 12.41 -18.02 6.23
C ILE A 354 13.41 -19.17 5.99
N PRO A 355 12.95 -20.41 5.80
CA PRO A 355 13.83 -21.53 5.49
C PRO A 355 14.57 -21.32 4.17
N LYS A 356 15.88 -21.61 4.17
CA LYS A 356 16.66 -21.69 2.93
C LYS A 356 16.25 -22.91 2.12
N VAL A 357 16.30 -22.79 0.81
CA VAL A 357 15.88 -23.82 -0.14
C VAL A 357 16.97 -24.08 -1.18
N ALA A 358 17.06 -25.32 -1.66
CA ALA A 358 17.97 -25.63 -2.77
C ALA A 358 17.48 -24.97 -4.05
N VAL A 359 18.38 -24.33 -4.81
CA VAL A 359 18.05 -23.66 -6.08
C VAL A 359 18.05 -24.69 -7.22
N THR A 360 17.02 -25.53 -7.26
CA THR A 360 16.89 -26.66 -8.19
C THR A 360 16.09 -26.32 -9.45
N SER A 361 15.48 -25.13 -9.51
CA SER A 361 14.51 -24.77 -10.56
C SER A 361 13.26 -25.67 -10.57
N VAL A 362 13.01 -26.42 -9.49
CA VAL A 362 11.82 -27.25 -9.31
C VAL A 362 11.15 -26.84 -8.01
N TYR A 363 9.87 -26.49 -8.08
CA TYR A 363 9.10 -26.01 -6.95
C TYR A 363 8.65 -27.24 -6.15
N ASN A 364 9.39 -27.54 -5.10
CA ASN A 364 9.17 -28.68 -4.21
C ASN A 364 8.49 -28.24 -2.89
N GLU A 365 8.26 -29.19 -2.00
CA GLU A 365 7.64 -28.94 -0.69
C GLU A 365 8.45 -27.99 0.19
N GLU A 366 9.78 -27.99 0.09
CA GLU A 366 10.65 -27.05 0.80
C GLU A 366 10.47 -25.62 0.29
N THR A 367 10.36 -25.45 -1.03
CA THR A 367 10.05 -24.15 -1.66
C THR A 367 8.69 -23.65 -1.21
N ARG A 368 7.67 -24.53 -1.16
CA ARG A 368 6.34 -24.19 -0.64
C ARG A 368 6.40 -23.66 0.79
N LYS A 369 7.08 -24.39 1.69
CA LYS A 369 7.25 -23.98 3.10
C LYS A 369 7.97 -22.63 3.24
N SER A 370 9.01 -22.40 2.44
CA SER A 370 9.73 -21.13 2.41
C SER A 370 8.83 -19.97 1.95
N VAL A 371 8.00 -20.21 0.92
CA VAL A 371 7.01 -19.23 0.45
C VAL A 371 5.92 -18.97 1.49
N GLN A 372 5.43 -20.00 2.19
CA GLN A 372 4.44 -19.83 3.26
C GLN A 372 4.97 -18.97 4.40
N GLU A 373 6.21 -19.20 4.82
CA GLU A 373 6.83 -18.39 5.88
C GLU A 373 7.06 -16.95 5.42
N PHE A 374 7.49 -16.75 4.17
CA PHE A 374 7.56 -15.42 3.55
C PHE A 374 6.19 -14.73 3.56
N GLN A 375 5.15 -15.42 3.09
CA GLN A 375 3.79 -14.87 3.01
C GLN A 375 3.29 -14.43 4.39
N LYS A 376 3.53 -15.27 5.41
CA LYS A 376 3.19 -14.97 6.81
C LYS A 376 3.91 -13.72 7.32
N ILE A 377 5.23 -13.64 7.15
CA ILE A 377 6.04 -12.50 7.63
C ILE A 377 5.60 -11.19 6.98
N PHE A 378 5.25 -11.21 5.69
CA PHE A 378 4.85 -10.01 4.95
C PHE A 378 3.34 -9.78 4.92
N SER A 379 2.59 -10.49 5.76
CA SER A 379 1.14 -10.34 5.96
C SER A 379 0.32 -10.42 4.67
N ILE A 380 0.73 -11.28 3.73
CA ILE A 380 -0.02 -11.63 2.52
C ILE A 380 -0.64 -13.04 2.69
N PRO A 381 -1.64 -13.44 1.89
CA PRO A 381 -2.30 -14.74 2.04
C PRO A 381 -1.31 -15.92 2.02
N VAL A 382 -1.39 -16.81 3.02
CA VAL A 382 -0.44 -17.93 3.22
C VAL A 382 -0.88 -19.16 2.42
N THR A 383 -0.79 -19.07 1.09
CA THR A 383 -1.20 -20.14 0.16
C THR A 383 -0.09 -21.15 -0.12
N GLY A 384 1.17 -20.76 0.08
CA GLY A 384 2.33 -21.48 -0.43
C GLY A 384 2.43 -21.47 -1.97
N VAL A 385 1.66 -20.61 -2.63
CA VAL A 385 1.69 -20.40 -4.08
C VAL A 385 2.24 -19.01 -4.34
N VAL A 386 3.19 -18.89 -5.27
CA VAL A 386 3.69 -17.60 -5.74
C VAL A 386 2.79 -17.13 -6.88
N ASP A 387 1.71 -16.45 -6.50
CA ASP A 387 0.87 -15.69 -7.40
C ASP A 387 1.50 -14.34 -7.77
N TYR A 388 0.72 -13.48 -8.44
CA TYR A 388 1.19 -12.18 -8.90
C TYR A 388 1.60 -11.26 -7.75
N GLY A 389 0.77 -11.13 -6.71
CA GLY A 389 1.06 -10.31 -5.53
C GLY A 389 2.28 -10.83 -4.76
N THR A 390 2.36 -12.15 -4.56
CA THR A 390 3.49 -12.81 -3.87
C THR A 390 4.79 -12.62 -4.64
N TRP A 391 4.81 -12.79 -5.96
CA TRP A 391 6.00 -12.58 -6.79
C TRP A 391 6.55 -11.17 -6.65
N TYR A 392 5.65 -10.18 -6.75
CA TYR A 392 6.04 -8.78 -6.63
C TYR A 392 6.58 -8.52 -5.23
N ARG A 393 5.89 -8.99 -4.19
CA ARG A 393 6.33 -8.78 -2.80
C ARG A 393 7.70 -9.40 -2.54
N ILE A 394 7.97 -10.61 -3.04
CA ILE A 394 9.30 -11.24 -2.96
C ILE A 394 10.34 -10.38 -3.67
N SER A 395 10.05 -9.91 -4.89
CA SER A 395 10.98 -9.10 -5.69
C SER A 395 11.29 -7.75 -5.03
N ASP A 396 10.27 -7.09 -4.50
CA ASP A 396 10.34 -5.81 -3.79
C ASP A 396 11.18 -5.91 -2.51
N VAL A 397 10.90 -6.92 -1.68
CA VAL A 397 11.70 -7.20 -0.47
C VAL A 397 13.13 -7.57 -0.85
N TYR A 398 13.34 -8.39 -1.89
CA TYR A 398 14.67 -8.73 -2.39
C TYR A 398 15.48 -7.47 -2.76
N VAL A 399 14.89 -6.53 -3.48
CA VAL A 399 15.55 -5.27 -3.86
C VAL A 399 15.89 -4.44 -2.63
N ALA A 400 14.97 -4.33 -1.67
CA ALA A 400 15.18 -3.58 -0.44
C ALA A 400 16.33 -4.15 0.41
N VAL A 401 16.36 -5.46 0.66
CA VAL A 401 17.39 -6.09 1.51
C VAL A 401 18.75 -6.22 0.84
N THR A 402 18.80 -6.14 -0.50
CA THR A 402 20.06 -6.25 -1.24
C THR A 402 20.72 -4.90 -1.52
N LYS A 403 20.04 -3.77 -1.27
CA LYS A 403 20.48 -2.43 -1.70
C LYS A 403 20.84 -2.35 -3.18
N ILE A 404 20.34 -3.29 -3.99
CA ILE A 404 20.64 -3.33 -5.42
C ILE A 404 20.12 -2.05 -6.10
N ALA A 405 19.07 -1.42 -5.58
CA ALA A 405 18.61 -0.12 -6.05
C ALA A 405 19.61 1.03 -5.76
N GLU A 406 20.33 1.00 -4.63
CA GLU A 406 21.35 2.01 -4.27
C GLU A 406 22.66 1.83 -5.06
N LEU A 407 23.01 0.58 -5.41
CA LEU A 407 24.21 0.26 -6.19
C LEU A 407 24.04 0.52 -7.70
N ARG A 408 22.80 0.64 -8.19
CA ARG A 408 22.44 0.85 -9.60
C ARG A 408 22.38 2.33 -9.98
N GLY A 409 23.35 3.12 -9.53
CA GLY A 409 23.66 4.38 -10.20
C GLY A 409 23.96 4.08 -11.67
N GLU A 410 23.17 4.64 -12.57
CA GLU A 410 23.39 4.69 -14.03
C GLU A 410 24.09 3.46 -14.64
N SER A 411 23.40 2.33 -14.74
CA SER A 411 23.86 1.26 -15.64
C SER A 411 22.71 0.48 -16.25
N SER A 412 22.63 0.59 -17.58
CA SER A 412 21.71 -0.08 -18.47
C SER A 412 21.97 -1.59 -18.49
N TYR A 413 21.08 -2.36 -17.89
CA TYR A 413 20.82 -3.73 -18.33
C TYR A 413 19.39 -3.78 -18.83
N ASP A 414 19.25 -4.35 -20.02
CA ASP A 414 18.07 -4.40 -20.87
C ASP A 414 16.76 -4.49 -20.07
N ASP A 415 15.92 -3.47 -20.23
CA ASP A 415 14.59 -3.35 -19.64
C ASP A 415 13.76 -4.58 -20.05
N GLY A 416 13.65 -5.58 -19.17
CA GLY A 416 12.57 -6.54 -19.26
C GLY A 416 11.26 -5.78 -19.08
N VAL A 417 10.63 -5.36 -20.19
CA VAL A 417 9.33 -4.69 -20.20
C VAL A 417 8.31 -5.64 -19.55
N PHE A 418 7.82 -5.24 -18.37
CA PHE A 418 6.91 -6.06 -17.59
C PHE A 418 5.46 -5.78 -17.95
N PHE A 419 4.79 -6.73 -18.60
CA PHE A 419 3.34 -6.68 -18.81
C PHE A 419 2.62 -7.34 -17.64
N PRO A 420 1.97 -6.58 -16.74
CA PRO A 420 1.25 -7.15 -15.62
C PRO A 420 -0.03 -7.86 -16.11
N PRO A 421 -0.54 -8.84 -15.34
CA PRO A 421 -1.83 -9.42 -15.65
C PRO A 421 -2.90 -8.33 -15.65
N ILE A 422 -3.78 -8.35 -16.65
CA ILE A 422 -4.89 -7.42 -16.73
C ILE A 422 -5.93 -7.90 -15.72
N ALA A 423 -6.04 -7.20 -14.58
CA ALA A 423 -7.23 -7.31 -13.76
C ALA A 423 -8.41 -7.02 -14.69
N TYR A 424 -9.32 -7.98 -14.88
CA TYR A 424 -10.53 -7.86 -15.72
C TYR A 424 -10.40 -8.06 -17.24
N ALA A 425 -9.30 -8.61 -17.78
CA ALA A 425 -9.40 -9.26 -19.11
C ALA A 425 -10.28 -10.52 -18.98
N ASN A 426 -10.90 -10.99 -20.08
CA ASN A 426 -11.64 -12.27 -20.17
C ASN A 426 -10.72 -13.49 -19.95
N ARG A 427 -10.04 -13.53 -18.82
CA ARG A 427 -9.26 -14.62 -18.24
C ARG A 427 -9.79 -14.77 -16.81
N PRO A 428 -9.88 -16.00 -16.28
CA PRO A 428 -10.28 -16.19 -14.90
C PRO A 428 -9.40 -15.31 -14.01
N ILE A 429 -10.04 -14.35 -13.35
CA ILE A 429 -9.46 -13.72 -12.16
C ILE A 429 -9.14 -14.90 -11.24
N PRO A 430 -7.93 -15.02 -10.67
CA PRO A 430 -7.70 -15.98 -9.61
C PRO A 430 -8.69 -15.63 -8.48
N TYR A 431 -9.77 -16.38 -8.38
CA TYR A 431 -10.63 -16.36 -7.22
C TYR A 431 -10.01 -17.37 -6.25
N ILE A 432 -9.66 -16.87 -5.07
CA ILE A 432 -9.31 -17.74 -3.96
C ILE A 432 -10.63 -18.01 -3.27
N ASP A 433 -11.20 -19.20 -3.49
CA ASP A 433 -12.09 -19.77 -2.48
C ASP A 433 -11.22 -20.08 -1.27
N TYR A 434 -11.41 -19.30 -0.21
CA TYR A 434 -10.84 -19.62 1.08
C TYR A 434 -11.54 -20.89 1.58
N PRO A 435 -10.81 -21.95 1.93
CA PRO A 435 -11.42 -23.03 2.68
C PRO A 435 -11.90 -22.46 4.02
N GLU A 436 -13.20 -22.59 4.30
CA GLU A 436 -13.65 -22.68 5.69
C GLU A 436 -12.97 -23.90 6.31
N GLU A 437 -12.53 -23.77 7.57
CA GLU A 437 -11.71 -24.73 8.31
C GLU A 437 -12.13 -26.20 8.19
#